data_AF-A0A849ENW3-F1
#
_entry.id   AF-A0A849ENW3-F1
#
_cell.length_a   1.000
_cell.length_b   1.000
_cell.length_c   1.000
_cell.angle_alpha   90.00
_cell.angle_beta   90.00
_cell.angle_gamma   90.00
#
_symmetry.space_group_name_H-M   'P 1'
#
loop_
_entity.id
_entity.type
_entity.pdbx_description
1 polymer ?
#
loop_
_entity_poly.entity_id
_entity_poly.type
_entity_poly.pdbx_seq_one_letter_code
_entity_poly.pdbx_strand_id
1 'polypeptide(L)'
;MESKPRVPDLFDDADPLSAAMGKTSAQAKKKASTEPQSDTTTEAQIKRKVSYYFGIDTIEKFDDIYHTLKKERLPIKNKSALMEALVNFALEDIRKLSGGKIYKRLL
;
A
#
# COMPACT_ATOMS: atom_id res chain seq x y z
N MET A 1 43.94 -39.72 29.16
CA MET A 1 42.61 -39.09 29.23
C MET A 1 42.10 -38.99 27.80
N GLU A 2 41.36 -39.99 27.34
CA GLU A 2 40.81 -40.02 25.98
C GLU A 2 39.58 -39.11 25.91
N SER A 3 39.62 -38.09 25.04
CA SER A 3 38.46 -37.27 24.71
C SER A 3 37.64 -37.99 23.63
N LYS A 4 36.39 -38.35 23.96
CA LYS A 4 35.42 -38.91 23.01
C LYS A 4 35.23 -37.93 21.83
N PRO A 5 35.24 -38.41 20.56
CA PRO A 5 34.87 -37.56 19.44
C PRO A 5 33.40 -37.15 19.54
N ARG A 6 33.10 -35.85 19.48
CA ARG A 6 31.74 -35.33 19.32
C ARG A 6 31.29 -35.72 17.91
N VAL A 7 30.31 -36.62 17.83
CA VAL A 7 29.53 -36.82 16.61
C VAL A 7 28.86 -35.49 16.26
N PRO A 8 28.90 -35.03 14.99
CA PRO A 8 28.12 -33.87 14.57
C PRO A 8 26.65 -34.17 14.79
N ASP A 9 25.98 -33.36 15.61
CA ASP A 9 24.55 -33.48 15.81
C ASP A 9 23.85 -32.98 14.53
N LEU A 10 23.19 -33.89 13.82
CA LEU A 10 22.55 -33.58 12.53
C LEU A 10 21.40 -32.57 12.67
N PHE A 11 20.99 -32.27 13.91
CA PHE A 11 19.86 -31.41 14.25
C PHE A 11 20.26 -30.03 14.78
N ASP A 12 21.56 -29.72 14.86
CA ASP A 12 22.04 -28.41 15.37
C ASP A 12 22.05 -27.30 14.31
N ASP A 13 22.06 -27.62 13.01
CA ASP A 13 22.39 -26.62 11.97
C ASP A 13 21.22 -26.01 11.19
N ALA A 14 19.98 -26.47 11.36
CA ALA A 14 18.82 -25.73 10.86
C ALA A 14 17.50 -26.21 11.48
N ASP A 15 16.94 -25.41 12.39
CA ASP A 15 15.53 -25.54 12.76
C ASP A 15 14.65 -25.33 11.50
N PRO A 16 13.84 -26.33 11.09
CA PRO A 16 13.02 -26.23 9.88
C PRO A 16 12.02 -25.07 9.94
N LEU A 17 11.58 -24.67 11.13
CA LEU A 17 10.76 -23.47 11.31
C LEU A 17 11.54 -22.20 11.00
N SER A 18 12.81 -22.12 11.41
CA SER A 18 13.69 -20.99 11.13
C SER A 18 14.10 -20.91 9.65
N ALA A 19 14.23 -22.06 8.96
CA ALA A 19 14.48 -22.12 7.53
C ALA A 19 13.24 -21.74 6.69
N ALA A 20 12.04 -22.14 7.14
CA ALA A 20 10.78 -21.81 6.48
C ALA A 20 10.34 -20.36 6.71
N MET A 21 10.62 -19.79 7.90
CA MET A 21 10.22 -18.42 8.25
C MET A 21 11.29 -17.36 7.94
N GLY A 22 12.53 -17.78 7.65
CA GLY A 22 13.67 -16.88 7.47
C GLY A 22 14.06 -16.22 8.80
N LYS A 23 15.29 -16.48 9.26
CA LYS A 23 15.94 -15.93 10.47
C LYS A 23 15.33 -14.60 10.97
N THR A 24 14.38 -14.66 11.90
CA THR A 24 13.98 -13.49 12.68
C THR A 24 14.98 -13.33 13.82
N SER A 25 16.07 -12.61 13.56
CA SER A 25 16.95 -12.10 14.60
C SER A 25 16.19 -11.08 15.43
N ALA A 26 15.65 -11.54 16.54
CA ALA A 26 15.17 -10.68 17.63
C ALA A 26 16.37 -10.01 18.32
N GLN A 27 17.06 -9.09 17.65
CA GLN A 27 17.95 -8.09 18.25
C GLN A 27 18.38 -7.02 17.24
N ALA A 28 17.49 -6.06 16.99
CA ALA A 28 17.84 -4.71 16.54
C ALA A 28 16.83 -3.70 17.09
N LYS A 29 16.73 -3.60 18.43
CA LYS A 29 16.13 -2.42 19.06
C LYS A 29 17.11 -1.26 18.93
N LYS A 30 16.82 -0.29 18.06
CA LYS A 30 16.74 1.17 18.36
C LYS A 30 16.81 2.02 17.08
N LYS A 31 15.79 2.87 16.93
CA LYS A 31 15.80 4.20 16.30
C LYS A 31 16.32 4.29 14.85
N ALA A 32 15.38 4.38 13.91
CA ALA A 32 15.19 5.61 13.14
C ALA A 32 13.85 5.51 12.40
N SER A 33 12.95 6.42 12.70
CA SER A 33 11.86 6.79 11.81
C SER A 33 12.51 7.35 10.54
N THR A 34 12.63 6.53 9.51
CA THR A 34 13.01 6.99 8.17
C THR A 34 12.05 6.33 7.22
N GLU A 35 11.07 7.13 6.80
CA GLU A 35 10.23 6.83 5.65
C GLU A 35 11.13 6.37 4.50
N PRO A 36 10.84 5.28 3.79
CA PRO A 36 11.56 4.98 2.57
C PRO A 36 11.11 5.98 1.50
N GLN A 37 11.86 7.08 1.37
CA GLN A 37 11.94 7.85 0.14
C GLN A 37 12.54 6.90 -0.92
N SER A 38 11.68 6.33 -1.75
CA SER A 38 12.13 5.71 -2.99
C SER A 38 12.46 6.82 -3.98
N ASP A 39 13.74 7.14 -4.08
CA ASP A 39 14.31 7.91 -5.18
C ASP A 39 14.16 7.12 -6.49
N THR A 40 13.31 7.63 -7.39
CA THR A 40 13.56 7.49 -8.83
C THR A 40 12.94 8.66 -9.58
N THR A 41 13.81 9.36 -10.29
CA THR A 41 13.64 10.59 -11.05
C THR A 41 12.52 10.53 -12.09
N THR A 42 11.43 11.26 -11.87
CA THR A 42 10.54 11.85 -12.89
C THR A 42 9.71 12.86 -12.12
N GLU A 43 9.84 14.17 -12.37
CA GLU A 43 9.07 15.28 -11.76
C GLU A 43 8.01 14.81 -10.78
N ALA A 44 8.43 14.51 -9.54
CA ALA A 44 7.55 13.91 -8.57
C ALA A 44 6.55 14.99 -8.22
N GLN A 45 5.35 14.91 -8.82
CA GLN A 45 4.24 15.81 -8.55
C GLN A 45 4.19 16.03 -7.04
N ILE A 46 4.28 17.30 -6.63
CA ILE A 46 4.29 17.65 -5.22
C ILE A 46 2.93 17.25 -4.64
N LYS A 47 2.86 16.07 -4.02
CA LYS A 47 1.63 15.49 -3.46
C LYS A 47 1.62 15.66 -1.96
N ARG A 48 0.49 16.14 -1.42
CA ARG A 48 0.25 16.22 0.02
C ARG A 48 -0.68 15.10 0.44
N LYS A 49 -0.27 14.31 1.44
CA LYS A 49 -1.15 13.31 2.04
C LYS A 49 -2.24 14.01 2.85
N VAL A 50 -3.48 13.61 2.63
CA VAL A 50 -4.65 14.07 3.39
C VAL A 50 -5.47 12.85 3.79
N SER A 51 -6.04 12.87 5.00
CA SER A 51 -6.90 11.81 5.52
C SER A 51 -8.31 12.36 5.71
N TYR A 52 -9.30 11.66 5.17
CA TYR A 52 -10.73 11.96 5.33
C TYR A 52 -11.46 10.73 5.84
N TYR A 53 -12.54 10.94 6.58
CA TYR A 53 -13.47 9.87 6.95
C TYR A 53 -14.52 9.71 5.85
N PHE A 54 -14.79 8.46 5.48
CA PHE A 54 -15.87 8.08 4.57
C PHE A 54 -16.80 7.09 5.28
N GLY A 55 -18.06 7.05 4.88
CA GLY A 55 -18.97 5.99 5.29
C GLY A 55 -18.48 4.62 4.80
N ILE A 56 -18.73 3.58 5.58
CA ILE A 56 -18.30 2.20 5.27
C ILE A 56 -18.79 1.77 3.89
N ASP A 57 -20.09 1.93 3.63
CA ASP A 57 -20.71 1.60 2.34
C ASP A 57 -20.04 2.29 1.14
N THR A 58 -19.51 3.50 1.33
CA THR A 58 -18.81 4.25 0.28
C THR A 58 -17.43 3.65 0.02
N ILE A 59 -16.73 3.23 1.08
CA ILE A 59 -15.42 2.58 0.98
C ILE A 59 -15.57 1.23 0.27
N GLU A 60 -16.58 0.44 0.65
CA GLU A 60 -16.85 -0.86 0.03
C GLU A 60 -17.15 -0.72 -1.47
N LYS A 61 -18.05 0.20 -1.85
CA LYS A 61 -18.35 0.49 -3.27
C LYS A 61 -17.11 0.95 -4.03
N PHE A 62 -16.28 1.79 -3.40
CA PHE A 62 -15.03 2.25 -4.02
C PHE A 62 -14.06 1.08 -4.28
N ASP A 63 -13.92 0.18 -3.30
CA ASP A 63 -13.04 -0.98 -3.41
C ASP A 63 -13.53 -1.96 -4.48
N ASP A 64 -14.83 -2.24 -4.54
CA ASP A 64 -15.43 -3.08 -5.58
C ASP A 64 -15.20 -2.51 -6.98
N ILE A 65 -15.39 -1.20 -7.15
CA ILE A 65 -15.11 -0.50 -8.42
C ILE A 65 -13.62 -0.62 -8.76
N TYR A 66 -12.72 -0.33 -7.81
CA TYR A 66 -11.28 -0.45 -8.03
C TYR A 66 -10.88 -1.85 -8.51
N HIS A 67 -11.41 -2.90 -7.85
CA HIS A 67 -11.13 -4.28 -8.22
C HIS A 67 -11.73 -4.66 -9.57
N THR A 68 -12.92 -4.15 -9.89
CA THR A 68 -13.55 -4.37 -11.21
C THR A 68 -12.72 -3.76 -12.32
N LEU A 69 -12.29 -2.50 -12.16
CA LEU A 69 -11.46 -1.82 -13.17
C LEU A 69 -10.08 -2.50 -13.32
N LYS A 70 -9.52 -3.07 -12.24
CA LYS A 70 -8.31 -3.91 -12.31
C LYS A 70 -8.54 -5.19 -13.10
N LYS A 71 -9.69 -5.87 -12.94
CA LYS A 71 -10.05 -7.06 -13.72
C LYS A 71 -10.18 -6.74 -15.21
N GLU A 72 -10.71 -5.57 -15.54
CA GLU A 72 -10.81 -5.05 -16.91
C GLU A 72 -9.47 -4.60 -17.51
N ARG A 73 -8.36 -4.76 -16.77
CA ARG A 73 -7.00 -4.36 -17.18
C ARG A 73 -6.86 -2.88 -17.53
N LEU A 74 -7.69 -2.02 -16.93
CA LEU A 74 -7.50 -0.58 -17.03
C LEU A 74 -6.18 -0.18 -16.33
N PRO A 75 -5.45 0.82 -16.86
CA PRO A 75 -4.12 1.20 -16.39
C PRO A 75 -4.16 2.02 -15.08
N ILE A 76 -4.90 1.54 -14.08
CA ILE A 76 -5.00 2.17 -12.76
C ILE A 76 -3.80 1.72 -11.94
N LYS A 77 -2.96 2.66 -11.49
CA LYS A 77 -1.75 2.34 -10.70
C LYS A 77 -2.12 1.79 -9.32
N ASN A 78 -2.81 2.59 -8.51
CA ASN A 78 -3.21 2.26 -7.13
C ASN A 78 -4.54 2.94 -6.76
N LYS A 79 -5.09 2.64 -5.58
CA LYS A 79 -6.35 3.22 -5.08
C LYS A 79 -6.27 4.75 -5.00
N SER A 80 -5.17 5.31 -4.51
CA SER A 80 -4.99 6.77 -4.39
C SER A 80 -5.05 7.48 -5.75
N ALA A 81 -4.49 6.88 -6.80
CA ALA A 81 -4.53 7.44 -8.16
C ALA A 81 -5.95 7.43 -8.74
N LEU A 82 -6.74 6.39 -8.45
CA LEU A 82 -8.15 6.34 -8.84
C LEU A 82 -8.94 7.42 -8.08
N MET A 83 -8.72 7.56 -6.77
CA MET A 83 -9.38 8.58 -5.96
C MET A 83 -9.04 9.99 -6.44
N GLU A 84 -7.76 10.26 -6.73
CA GLU A 84 -7.31 11.54 -7.28
C GLU A 84 -8.00 11.87 -8.62
N ALA A 85 -8.11 10.89 -9.53
CA ALA A 85 -8.82 11.08 -10.79
C ALA A 85 -10.32 11.36 -10.60
N LEU A 86 -10.99 10.63 -9.69
CA LEU A 86 -12.41 10.83 -9.39
C LEU A 86 -12.67 12.21 -8.75
N VAL A 87 -11.81 12.64 -7.83
CA VAL A 87 -11.92 13.96 -7.20
C VAL A 87 -11.70 15.07 -8.23
N ASN A 88 -10.67 14.96 -9.08
CA ASN A 88 -10.43 15.93 -10.14
C ASN A 88 -11.62 16.02 -11.10
N PHE A 89 -12.16 14.87 -11.52
CA PHE A 89 -13.36 14.83 -12.35
C PHE A 89 -14.55 15.54 -11.69
N ALA A 90 -14.78 15.29 -10.40
CA ALA A 90 -15.86 15.93 -9.66
C ALA A 90 -15.66 17.45 -9.54
N LEU A 91 -14.44 17.90 -9.26
CA LEU A 91 -14.10 19.33 -9.17
C LEU A 91 -14.25 20.04 -10.53
N GLU A 92 -13.82 19.40 -11.62
CA GLU A 92 -14.02 19.91 -12.98
C GLU A 92 -15.50 20.01 -13.34
N ASP A 93 -16.32 19.03 -12.97
CA ASP A 93 -17.76 19.07 -13.20
C ASP A 93 -18.45 20.17 -12.37
N ILE A 94 -18.03 20.38 -11.12
CA ILE A 94 -18.52 21.47 -10.27
C ILE A 94 -18.14 22.84 -10.86
N ARG A 95 -16.92 22.98 -11.41
CA ARG A 95 -16.48 24.22 -12.07
C ARG A 95 -17.33 24.59 -13.29
N LYS A 96 -18.00 23.62 -13.92
CA LYS A 96 -18.94 23.88 -15.02
C LYS A 96 -20.26 24.51 -14.53
N LEU A 97 -20.40 24.82 -13.23
CA LEU A 97 -21.52 25.52 -12.60
C LEU A 97 -22.87 24.93 -13.07
N SER A 98 -23.55 25.56 -14.03
CA SER A 98 -24.90 25.18 -14.47
C SER A 98 -24.99 23.90 -15.32
N GLY A 99 -23.87 23.38 -15.84
CA GLY A 99 -23.86 22.20 -16.73
C GLY A 99 -23.56 20.86 -16.07
N GLY A 100 -22.95 20.87 -14.88
CA GLY A 100 -22.43 19.66 -14.22
C GLY A 100 -23.52 18.82 -13.57
N LYS A 101 -23.47 17.50 -13.75
CA LYS A 101 -24.38 16.56 -13.06
C LYS A 101 -24.13 16.55 -11.55
N ILE A 102 -22.87 16.72 -11.14
CA ILE A 102 -22.45 16.73 -9.74
C ILE A 102 -22.86 18.05 -9.10
N TYR A 103 -22.67 19.19 -9.79
CA TYR A 103 -23.12 20.50 -9.31
C TYR A 103 -24.60 20.50 -8.95
N LYS A 104 -25.46 20.02 -9.86
CA LYS A 104 -26.93 19.94 -9.66
C LYS A 104 -27.37 19.01 -8.54
N ARG A 105 -26.50 18.13 -8.06
CA ARG A 105 -26.80 17.20 -6.96
C ARG A 105 -26.30 17.73 -5.61
N LEU A 106 -25.35 18.66 -5.63
CA LEU A 106 -24.79 19.27 -4.42
C LEU A 106 -25.57 20.51 -3.96
N LEU A 107 -26.18 21.23 -4.92
CA LEU A 107 -26.96 22.46 -4.75
C LEU A 107 -28.35 22.27 -5.34
#